data_AF-A0A397S9Q5-F1
#
_entry.id   AF-A0A397S9Q5-F1
#
_cell.length_a   1.000
_cell.length_b   1.000
_cell.length_c   1.000
_cell.angle_alpha   90.00
_cell.angle_beta   90.00
_cell.angle_gamma   90.00
#
_symmetry.space_group_name_H-M   'P 1'
#
loop_
_entity.id
_entity.type
_entity.pdbx_description
1 polymer ?
#
loop_
_entity_poly.entity_id
_entity_poly.type
_entity_poly.pdbx_seq_one_letter_code
_entity_poly.pdbx_strand_id
1 'polypeptide(L)'
;MIWTLLENDEGYDVIIPFVENENVKEIHAHSNILRVRSQYFRKEFSADEFSEMKDGKFILKYLIFFPQLFDMILRLIWRNYK
;
A
#
# COMPACT_ATOMS: atom_id res chain seq x y z
N MET A 1 0.69 6.00 -20.24
CA MET A 1 1.96 5.81 -19.49
C MET A 1 1.74 5.62 -17.99
N ILE A 2 0.77 6.29 -17.34
CA ILE A 2 0.48 6.10 -15.90
C ILE A 2 -0.22 4.74 -15.61
N TRP A 3 -0.99 4.21 -16.55
CA TRP A 3 -1.70 2.92 -16.40
C TRP A 3 -0.76 1.71 -16.26
N THR A 4 0.39 1.73 -16.94
CA THR A 4 1.33 0.60 -16.98
C THR A 4 2.03 0.36 -15.64
N LEU A 5 2.22 1.43 -14.84
CA LEU A 5 2.76 1.35 -13.48
C LEU A 5 1.75 0.77 -12.48
N LEU A 6 0.45 0.83 -12.76
CA LEU A 6 -0.59 0.32 -11.86
C LEU A 6 -0.74 -1.21 -11.92
N GLU A 7 -0.38 -1.82 -13.06
CA GLU A 7 -0.64 -3.23 -13.36
C GLU A 7 0.60 -4.12 -13.24
N ASN A 8 1.79 -3.54 -13.38
CA ASN A 8 3.05 -4.28 -13.25
C ASN A 8 3.62 -4.12 -11.85
N ASP A 9 4.14 -5.21 -11.30
CA ASP A 9 4.81 -5.28 -9.99
C ASP A 9 6.21 -4.63 -9.99
N GLU A 10 6.39 -3.59 -10.81
CA GLU A 10 7.65 -2.92 -11.05
C GLU A 10 7.65 -1.53 -10.39
N GLY A 11 8.79 -1.16 -9.80
CA GLY A 11 9.01 0.17 -9.22
C GLY A 11 8.16 0.49 -7.99
N TYR A 12 7.56 -0.51 -7.33
CA TYR A 12 6.85 -0.30 -6.08
C TYR A 12 7.82 0.12 -4.97
N ASP A 13 7.37 1.05 -4.14
CA ASP A 13 8.07 1.58 -2.98
C ASP A 13 7.28 1.36 -1.68
N VAL A 14 6.13 0.67 -1.73
CA VAL A 14 5.29 0.33 -0.59
C VAL A 14 4.98 -1.17 -0.58
N ILE A 15 5.17 -1.81 0.59
CA ILE A 15 4.80 -3.19 0.89
C ILE A 15 3.74 -3.19 1.99
N ILE A 16 2.63 -3.85 1.70
CA ILE A 16 1.50 -4.01 2.64
C ILE A 16 1.35 -5.49 2.94
N PRO A 17 1.89 -5.97 4.06
CA PRO A 17 1.69 -7.35 4.48
C PRO A 17 0.22 -7.58 4.89
N PHE A 18 -0.32 -8.76 4.59
CA PHE A 18 -1.63 -9.22 5.05
C PHE A 18 -1.59 -10.72 5.34
N VAL A 19 -2.54 -11.20 6.16
CA VAL A 19 -2.68 -12.62 6.49
C VAL A 19 -3.88 -13.18 5.74
N GLU A 20 -3.66 -14.22 4.93
CA GLU A 20 -4.71 -14.96 4.23
C GLU A 20 -4.47 -16.46 4.43
N ASN A 21 -5.46 -17.16 5.00
CA ASN A 21 -5.39 -18.60 5.26
C ASN A 21 -4.09 -19.01 5.97
N GLU A 22 -3.77 -18.34 7.08
CA GLU A 22 -2.56 -18.57 7.91
C GLU A 22 -1.21 -18.27 7.24
N ASN A 23 -1.22 -17.83 5.97
CA ASN A 23 -0.03 -17.43 5.25
C ASN A 23 0.09 -15.90 5.20
N VAL A 24 1.31 -15.39 5.39
CA VAL A 24 1.61 -13.98 5.16
C VAL A 24 1.81 -13.77 3.66
N LYS A 25 1.04 -12.84 3.10
CA LYS A 25 1.15 -12.37 1.71
C LYS A 25 1.43 -10.87 1.70
N GLU A 26 1.84 -10.36 0.54
CA GLU A 26 2.22 -8.97 0.36
C GLU A 26 1.47 -8.35 -0.81
N ILE A 27 1.04 -7.11 -0.63
CA ILE A 27 0.59 -6.24 -1.71
C ILE A 27 1.68 -5.21 -1.97
N HIS A 28 2.03 -5.07 -3.24
CA HIS A 28 2.96 -4.05 -3.71
C HIS A 28 2.19 -2.85 -4.25
N ALA A 29 2.61 -1.66 -3.83
CA ALA A 29 1.95 -0.41 -4.16
C ALA A 29 2.94 0.74 -4.34
N HIS A 30 2.47 1.84 -4.91
CA HIS A 30 3.26 3.04 -5.10
C HIS A 30 2.78 4.16 -4.18
N SER A 31 3.69 4.73 -3.40
CA SER A 31 3.40 5.75 -2.39
C SER A 31 2.80 6.99 -3.04
N ASN A 32 3.27 7.38 -4.22
CA ASN A 32 2.74 8.53 -4.97
C ASN A 32 1.23 8.39 -5.30
N ILE A 33 0.80 7.20 -5.73
CA ILE A 33 -0.61 6.90 -6.02
C ILE A 33 -1.44 7.03 -4.74
N LEU A 34 -0.98 6.39 -3.66
CA LEU A 34 -1.68 6.41 -2.38
C LEU A 34 -1.77 7.84 -1.78
N ARG A 35 -0.70 8.65 -1.85
CA ARG A 35 -0.68 10.06 -1.39
C ARG A 35 -1.60 10.98 -2.19
N VAL A 36 -1.78 10.71 -3.48
CA VAL A 36 -2.69 11.47 -4.35
C VAL A 36 -4.14 11.08 -4.06
N ARG A 37 -4.41 9.79 -3.86
CA ARG A 37 -5.78 9.28 -3.69
C ARG A 37 -6.30 9.31 -2.25
N SER A 38 -5.45 9.52 -1.26
CA SER A 38 -5.84 9.57 0.15
C SER A 38 -5.00 10.56 0.96
N GLN A 39 -5.69 11.49 1.64
CA GLN A 39 -5.03 12.38 2.61
C GLN A 39 -4.47 11.62 3.81
N TYR A 40 -5.05 10.46 4.16
CA TYR A 40 -4.54 9.59 5.21
C TYR A 40 -3.12 9.13 4.85
N PHE A 41 -2.93 8.49 3.69
CA PHE A 41 -1.61 8.04 3.25
C PHE A 41 -0.64 9.20 2.98
N ARG A 42 -1.13 10.37 2.59
CA ARG A 42 -0.29 11.57 2.51
C ARG A 42 0.34 11.91 3.86
N LYS A 43 -0.44 11.89 4.94
CA LYS A 43 0.07 12.13 6.30
C LYS A 43 0.93 10.97 6.79
N GLU A 44 0.46 9.74 6.60
CA GLU A 44 1.15 8.52 7.06
C GLU A 44 2.58 8.46 6.54
N PHE A 45 2.78 8.61 5.23
CA PHE A 45 4.11 8.57 4.63
C PHE A 45 4.93 9.86 4.81
N SER A 46 4.40 10.84 5.54
CA SER A 46 5.14 12.05 5.94
C SER A 46 5.47 12.03 7.44
N ALA A 47 4.97 11.04 8.17
CA ALA A 47 5.25 10.84 9.58
C ALA A 47 6.30 9.73 9.72
N ASP A 48 7.44 10.06 10.32
CA ASP A 48 8.55 9.11 10.55
C ASP A 48 8.14 7.92 11.45
N GLU A 49 7.01 8.03 12.13
CA GLU A 49 6.55 7.14 13.20
C GLU A 49 5.77 5.90 12.70
N PHE A 50 5.19 5.97 11.50
CA PHE A 50 4.21 4.97 11.03
C PHE A 50 4.68 4.09 9.87
N SER A 51 5.91 4.29 9.40
CA SER A 51 6.45 3.52 8.29
C SER A 51 7.85 3.02 8.59
N GLU A 52 8.01 1.71 8.63
CA GLU A 52 9.33 1.10 8.68
C GLU A 52 9.90 1.16 7.26
N MET A 53 10.95 1.96 7.07
CA MET A 53 11.66 1.99 5.80
C MET A 53 12.70 0.87 5.79
N LYS A 54 12.52 -0.13 4.95
CA LYS A 54 13.48 -1.23 4.76
C LYS A 54 13.88 -1.29 3.31
N ASP A 55 15.18 -1.28 3.04
CA ASP A 55 15.75 -1.36 1.68
C ASP A 55 15.16 -0.31 0.71
N GLY A 56 14.85 0.89 1.22
CA GLY A 56 14.27 1.98 0.45
C GLY A 56 12.75 1.86 0.19
N LYS A 57 12.05 0.93 0.84
CA LYS A 57 10.60 0.72 0.71
C LYS A 57 9.88 0.93 2.04
N PHE A 58 8.68 1.48 1.98
CA PHE A 58 7.78 1.63 3.12
C PHE A 58 7.08 0.30 3.44
N ILE A 59 7.15 -0.17 4.68
CA ILE A 59 6.38 -1.33 5.15
C ILE A 59 5.25 -0.89 6.06
N LEU A 60 4.00 -1.14 5.66
CA LEU A 60 2.81 -0.73 6.40
C LEU A 60 2.25 -1.87 7.25
N LYS A 61 3.00 -2.30 8.29
CA LYS A 61 2.65 -3.46 9.14
C LYS A 61 1.36 -3.28 9.95
N TYR A 62 1.00 -2.05 10.29
CA TYR A 62 -0.18 -1.76 11.11
C TYR A 62 -1.49 -2.17 10.41
N LEU A 63 -1.51 -2.17 9.08
CA LEU A 63 -2.69 -2.48 8.29
C LEU A 63 -3.17 -3.93 8.45
N ILE A 64 -2.30 -4.84 8.89
CA ILE A 64 -2.67 -6.24 9.20
C ILE A 64 -3.77 -6.30 10.27
N PHE A 65 -3.78 -5.37 11.23
CA PHE A 65 -4.75 -5.33 12.33
C PHE A 65 -6.09 -4.70 11.95
N PHE A 66 -6.20 -4.11 10.74
CA PHE A 66 -7.38 -3.41 10.27
C PHE A 66 -7.86 -3.98 8.93
N PRO A 67 -8.61 -5.09 8.96
CA PRO A 67 -9.18 -5.70 7.75
C PRO A 67 -10.00 -4.71 6.91
N GLN A 68 -10.62 -3.73 7.56
CA GLN A 68 -11.42 -2.69 6.90
C GLN A 68 -10.57 -1.75 6.02
N LEU A 69 -9.30 -1.54 6.39
CA LEU A 69 -8.37 -0.72 5.60
C LEU A 69 -7.89 -1.45 4.35
N PHE A 70 -7.97 -2.78 4.33
CA PHE A 70 -7.58 -3.60 3.18
C PHE A 70 -8.43 -3.26 1.94
N ASP A 71 -9.76 -3.35 2.04
CA ASP A 71 -10.66 -3.00 0.93
C ASP A 71 -10.51 -1.54 0.48
N MET A 72 -10.24 -0.63 1.44
CA MET A 72 -9.96 0.77 1.12
C MET A 72 -8.70 0.89 0.26
N ILE A 73 -7.62 0.19 0.61
CA ILE A 73 -6.36 0.18 -0.13
C ILE A 73 -6.54 -0.42 -1.52
N LEU A 74 -7.27 -1.53 -1.64
CA LEU A 74 -7.52 -2.16 -2.93
C LEU A 74 -8.30 -1.23 -3.87
N ARG A 75 -9.27 -0.47 -3.35
CA ARG A 75 -9.98 0.58 -4.10
C ARG A 75 -9.09 1.75 -4.50
N LEU A 76 -8.08 2.08 -3.70
CA LEU A 76 -7.14 3.17 -3.98
C LEU A 76 -6.09 2.76 -5.03
N ILE A 77 -5.65 1.51 -5.02
CA ILE A 77 -4.67 0.97 -5.96
C ILE A 77 -5.36 0.61 -7.27
N TRP A 78 -6.42 -0.20 -7.24
CA TRP A 78 -7.07 -0.74 -8.44
C TRP A 78 -8.39 -0.04 -8.73
N ARG A 79 -8.43 0.65 -9.88
CA ARG A 79 -9.60 1.43 -10.34
C ARG A 79 -10.87 0.61 -10.55
N ASN A 80 -10.75 -0.71 -10.79
CA ASN A 80 -11.86 -1.61 -11.11
C ASN A 80 -12.15 -2.66 -10.02
N TYR A 81 -11.59 -2.49 -8.81
CA TYR A 81 -11.91 -3.39 -7.69
C TYR A 81 -13.37 -3.17 -7.25
N LYS A 82 -14.20 -4.22 -7.32
CA LYS A 82 -15.66 -4.17 -7.13
C LYS A 82 -16.06 -4.60 -5.72
#